data_AF-A0A7I0JJA0-F1
#
_entry.id   AF-A0A7I0JJA0-F1
#
_cell.length_a   1.000
_cell.length_b   1.000
_cell.length_c   1.000
_cell.angle_alpha   90.00
_cell.angle_beta   90.00
_cell.angle_gamma   90.00
#
_symmetry.space_group_name_H-M   'P 1'
#
loop_
_entity.id
_entity.type
_entity.pdbx_description
1 polymer ?
#
loop_
_entity_poly.entity_id
_entity_poly.type
_entity_poly.pdbx_seq_one_letter_code
_entity_poly.pdbx_strand_id
1 'polypeptide(L)' 'VGEAKLERGEELEALRRLDGESRRRERYVTGPSLKEIVAGEMDQSHLLGGRSVFGWEGAAEGEPKQLKKGA' A
#
# COMPACT_ATOMS: atom_id res chain seq x y z
N VAL A 1 27.18 0.05 -1.60
CA VAL A 1 27.03 0.11 -3.08
C VAL A 1 26.50 1.49 -3.37
N GLY A 2 27.29 2.32 -4.05
CA GLY A 2 27.11 3.77 -4.09
C GLY A 2 25.96 4.22 -4.99
N GLU A 3 25.19 5.20 -4.53
CA GLU A 3 24.29 5.98 -5.37
C GLU A 3 25.13 6.77 -6.39
N ALA A 4 25.43 6.15 -7.53
CA ALA A 4 25.87 6.91 -8.69
C ALA A 4 24.67 7.77 -9.10
N LYS A 5 24.83 9.10 -8.99
CA LYS A 5 23.80 10.06 -9.32
C LYS A 5 23.60 10.03 -10.83
N LEU A 6 22.61 9.26 -11.26
CA LEU A 6 22.22 9.14 -12.67
C LEU A 6 21.88 10.53 -13.19
N GLU A 7 22.32 10.83 -14.41
CA GLU A 7 21.82 12.01 -15.09
C GLU A 7 20.31 11.82 -15.37
N ARG A 8 19.53 12.91 -15.47
CA ARG A 8 18.06 12.84 -15.58
C ARG A 8 17.56 11.92 -16.70
N GLY A 9 18.32 11.79 -17.80
CA GLY A 9 18.00 10.86 -18.89
C GLY A 9 18.17 9.39 -18.49
N GLU A 10 19.27 9.07 -17.82
CA GLU A 10 19.56 7.73 -17.33
C GLU A 10 18.58 7.30 -16.22
N GLU A 11 18.15 8.23 -15.36
CA GLU A 11 17.13 7.98 -14.35
C GLU A 11 15.79 7.60 -14.99
N LEU A 12 15.35 8.36 -16.01
CA LEU A 12 14.11 8.06 -16.73
C LEU A 12 14.18 6.72 -17.48
N GLU A 13 15.33 6.39 -18.05
CA GLU A 13 15.56 5.09 -18.68
C GLU A 13 15.53 3.95 -17.66
N ALA A 14 16.16 4.14 -16.50
CA ALA A 14 16.15 3.18 -15.41
C ALA A 14 14.72 2.91 -14.90
N LEU A 15 13.93 3.97 -14.71
CA LEU A 15 12.51 3.87 -14.33
C LEU A 15 11.69 3.15 -15.41
N ARG A 16 11.90 3.47 -16.69
CA ARG A 16 11.20 2.80 -17.81
C ARG A 16 11.53 1.31 -17.86
N ARG A 17 12.79 0.94 -17.66
CA ARG A 17 13.22 -0.46 -17.59
C ARG A 17 12.55 -1.17 -16.42
N LEU A 18 12.54 -0.55 -15.24
CA LEU A 18 11.90 -1.09 -14.04
C LEU A 18 10.40 -1.33 -14.25
N ASP A 19 9.66 -0.35 -14.79
CA ASP A 19 8.23 -0.50 -15.10
C ASP A 19 7.99 -1.64 -16.10
N GLY A 20 8.83 -1.74 -17.13
CA GLY A 20 8.79 -2.84 -18.10
C GLY A 20 8.98 -4.21 -17.44
N GLU A 21 9.96 -4.37 -16.55
CA GLU A 21 10.17 -5.62 -15.80
C GLU A 21 8.99 -5.96 -14.88
N SER A 22 8.47 -4.96 -14.15
CA SER A 22 7.33 -5.12 -13.24
C SER A 22 6.09 -5.62 -13.98
N ARG A 23 5.72 -5.00 -15.10
CA ARG A 23 4.58 -5.44 -15.93
C ARG A 23 4.76 -6.85 -16.47
N ARG A 24 6.00 -7.26 -16.78
CA ARG A 24 6.26 -8.65 -17.21
C ARG A 24 6.02 -9.64 -16.09
N ARG A 25 6.38 -9.30 -14.85
CA ARG A 25 6.13 -10.14 -13.67
C ARG A 25 4.65 -10.18 -13.32
N GLU A 26 3.95 -9.05 -13.32
CA GLU A 26 2.51 -8.96 -13.03
C GLU A 26 1.67 -9.91 -13.88
N ARG A 27 2.03 -10.13 -15.15
CA ARG A 27 1.31 -11.07 -16.04
C ARG A 27 1.28 -12.52 -15.55
N TYR A 28 2.24 -12.94 -14.73
CA TYR A 28 2.36 -14.32 -14.27
C TYR A 28 2.18 -14.48 -12.75
N VAL A 29 2.09 -13.36 -12.02
CA VAL A 29 1.76 -13.41 -10.60
C VAL A 29 0.34 -13.92 -10.46
N THR A 30 0.19 -14.97 -9.66
CA THR A 30 -1.11 -15.49 -9.23
C THR A 30 -1.35 -14.96 -7.82
N GLY A 31 -2.50 -14.32 -7.59
CA GLY A 31 -2.83 -13.71 -6.30
C GLY A 31 -3.54 -12.37 -6.46
N PRO A 32 -3.89 -11.71 -5.34
CA PRO A 32 -4.51 -10.40 -5.36
C PRO A 32 -3.57 -9.39 -6.02
N SER A 33 -4.14 -8.50 -6.82
CA SER A 33 -3.45 -7.35 -7.37
C SER A 33 -2.93 -6.43 -6.25
N LEU A 34 -1.92 -5.61 -6.56
CA LEU A 34 -1.42 -4.60 -5.63
C LEU A 34 -2.56 -3.71 -5.09
N LYS A 35 -3.52 -3.34 -5.95
CA LYS A 35 -4.67 -2.53 -5.55
C LYS A 35 -5.53 -3.21 -4.50
N GLU A 36 -5.74 -4.52 -4.63
CA GLU A 36 -6.52 -5.30 -3.67
C GLU A 36 -5.77 -5.46 -2.34
N ILE A 37 -4.45 -5.66 -2.37
CA ILE A 37 -3.62 -5.70 -1.16
C ILE A 37 -3.70 -4.36 -0.42
N VAL A 38 -3.46 -3.26 -1.13
CA VAL A 38 -3.50 -1.92 -0.55
C VAL A 38 -4.90 -1.58 -0.05
N ALA A 39 -5.97 -1.97 -0.76
CA ALA A 39 -7.33 -1.79 -0.27
C ALA A 39 -7.55 -2.52 1.06
N GLY A 40 -7.10 -3.78 1.18
CA GLY A 40 -7.18 -4.53 2.43
C GLY A 40 -6.39 -3.87 3.58
N GLU A 41 -5.18 -3.39 3.31
CA GLU A 41 -4.37 -2.66 4.30
C GLU A 41 -5.03 -1.35 4.73
N MET A 42 -5.66 -0.63 3.80
CA MET A 42 -6.39 0.60 4.08
C MET A 42 -7.66 0.34 4.91
N ASP A 43 -8.40 -0.73 4.61
CA ASP A 43 -9.58 -1.15 5.41
C ASP A 43 -9.18 -1.51 6.84
N GLN A 44 -8.02 -2.17 7.00
CA GLN A 44 -7.47 -2.58 8.30
C GLN A 44 -6.60 -1.49 8.94
N SER A 45 -6.53 -0.29 8.36
CA SER A 45 -5.63 0.78 8.79
C SER A 45 -5.76 1.10 10.28
N HIS A 46 -6.98 1.14 10.81
CA HIS A 46 -7.25 1.35 12.23
C HIS A 46 -6.57 0.32 13.16
N LEU A 47 -6.45 -0.95 12.74
CA LEU A 47 -5.73 -1.99 13.48
C LEU A 47 -4.21 -1.83 13.36
N LEU A 48 -3.76 -1.29 12.22
CA LEU A 48 -2.35 -1.09 11.90
C LEU A 48 -1.79 0.24 12.40
N GLY A 49 -2.56 1.01 13.19
CA GLY A 49 -2.14 2.33 13.66
C GLY A 49 -2.12 3.39 12.54
N GLY A 50 -3.02 3.25 11.57
CA GLY A 50 -3.18 4.13 10.44
C GLY A 50 -3.42 5.58 10.85
N ARG A 51 -2.80 6.49 10.10
CA ARG A 51 -3.03 7.93 10.21
C ARG A 51 -3.44 8.48 8.86
N SER A 52 -4.45 9.32 8.90
CA SER A 52 -4.93 10.11 7.78
C SER A 52 -4.85 11.59 8.12
N VAL A 53 -5.12 12.44 7.13
CA VAL A 53 -5.24 13.88 7.30
C VAL A 53 -6.35 14.27 8.30
N PHE A 54 -7.27 13.35 8.58
CA PHE A 54 -8.32 13.51 9.58
C PHE A 54 -7.92 13.04 10.99
N GLY A 55 -6.69 12.55 11.18
CA GLY A 55 -6.21 12.04 12.47
C GLY A 55 -5.94 10.53 12.44
N TRP A 56 -6.14 9.86 13.58
CA TRP A 56 -6.03 8.40 13.66
C TRP A 56 -7.21 7.73 12.98
N GLU A 57 -6.96 6.67 12.22
CA GLU A 57 -8.00 5.88 11.58
C GLU A 57 -8.83 5.15 12.64
N GLY A 58 -10.15 5.37 12.63
CA GLY A 58 -11.10 4.73 13.53
C GLY A 58 -11.60 3.39 12.98
N ALA A 59 -12.09 2.50 13.85
CA ALA A 59 -12.73 1.27 13.38
C ALA A 59 -13.87 1.62 12.41
N ALA A 60 -13.90 0.94 11.26
CA ALA A 60 -14.89 1.19 10.21
C ALA A 60 -16.32 1.08 10.79
N GLU A 61 -17.21 1.99 10.38
CA GLU A 61 -18.62 2.00 10.80
C GLU A 61 -19.34 0.77 10.23
N GLY A 62 -19.23 -0.35 10.94
CA GLY A 62 -19.73 -1.65 10.54
C GLY A 62 -19.33 -2.77 11.49
N GLU A 63 -18.28 -2.58 12.30
CA GLU A 63 -18.00 -3.50 13.41
C GLU A 63 -18.98 -3.25 14.57
N PRO A 64 -19.60 -4.31 15.14
CA PRO A 64 -20.46 -4.13 16.30
C PRO A 64 -19.60 -3.59 17.43
N LYS A 65 -19.80 -2.30 17.76
CA LYS A 65 -19.27 -1.66 18.97
C LYS A 65 -19.56 -2.61 20.11
N GLN A 66 -18.52 -3.24 20.65
CA GLN A 66 -18.62 -4.07 21.83
C GLN A 66 -19.16 -3.18 22.94
N LEU A 67 -20.47 -3.27 23.14
CA LEU A 67 -21.19 -2.62 24.20
C LEU A 67 -20.56 -3.12 25.49
N LYS A 68 -19.75 -2.28 26.14
CA LYS A 68 -19.28 -2.55 27.49
C LYS A 68 -20.54 -2.72 28.36
N LYS A 69 -20.94 -3.98 28.59
CA LYS A 69 -21.84 -4.31 29.69
C LYS A 69 -21.11 -3.91 30.95
N GLY A 70 -21.70 -2.96 31.67
CA GLY A 70 -21.13 -2.39 32.86
C GLY A 70 -20.90 -3.42 33.97
N ALA A 71 -20.03 -3.01 34.88
CA ALA A 71 -20.13 -3.25 36.31
C ALA A 71 -19.64 -1.97 37.00
#